data_AF-A0A2S6B2H0-F1
#
_entry.id   AF-A0A2S6B2H0-F1
#
_cell.length_a   1.000
_cell.length_b   1.000
_cell.length_c   1.000
_cell.angle_alpha   90.00
_cell.angle_beta   90.00
_cell.angle_gamma   90.00
#
_symmetry.space_group_name_H-M   'P 1'
#
loop_
_entity.id
_entity.type
_entity.pdbx_description
1 polymer ?
#
loop_
_entity_poly.entity_id
_entity_poly.type
_entity_poly.pdbx_seq_one_letter_code
_entity_poly.pdbx_strand_id
1 'polypeptide(L)' 'MKSTPEATPRLDWIARIICIVLGSGLAAGAWVACATDVPLFARLLFGVGAAALFVAGTVAPQRVRMGLVAWLPWV' A
#
# COMPACT_ATOMS: atom_id res chain seq x y z
N MET A 1 20.68 27.77 0.83
CA MET A 1 20.49 26.37 1.25
C MET A 1 20.27 25.52 0.00
N LYS A 2 20.96 24.38 -0.02
CA LYS A 2 21.30 23.58 -1.20
C LYS A 2 20.06 22.89 -1.77
N SER A 3 19.92 22.97 -3.08
CA SER A 3 18.88 22.36 -3.90
C SER A 3 18.72 20.87 -3.57
N THR A 4 17.57 20.46 -3.03
CA THR A 4 17.15 19.05 -2.93
C THR A 4 15.99 18.71 -3.88
N PRO A 5 16.02 19.00 -5.19
CA PRO A 5 14.99 18.56 -6.11
C PRO A 5 15.12 17.08 -6.54
N GLU A 6 16.25 16.42 -6.28
CA GLU A 6 16.52 15.04 -6.74
C GLU A 6 16.13 13.93 -5.74
N ALA A 7 15.96 14.23 -4.46
CA ALA A 7 15.61 13.22 -3.45
C ALA A 7 14.12 12.88 -3.45
N THR A 8 13.27 13.85 -3.78
CA THR A 8 11.81 13.72 -3.87
C THR A 8 11.32 12.68 -4.88
N PRO A 9 11.88 12.54 -6.10
CA PRO A 9 11.43 11.51 -7.04
C PRO A 9 11.82 10.09 -6.62
N ARG A 10 12.98 9.89 -5.98
CA ARG A 10 13.41 8.56 -5.52
C ARG A 10 12.53 8.05 -4.38
N LEU A 11 12.20 8.91 -3.42
CA LEU A 11 11.30 8.58 -2.32
C LEU A 11 9.87 8.29 -2.80
N ASP A 12 9.39 9.02 -3.81
CA ASP A 12 8.08 8.76 -4.41
C ASP A 12 8.00 7.37 -5.04
N TRP A 13 9.07 6.97 -5.75
CA TRP A 13 9.20 5.63 -6.34
C TRP A 13 9.23 4.52 -5.30
N ILE A 14 10.00 4.71 -4.22
CA ILE A 14 10.06 3.75 -3.11
C ILE A 14 8.69 3.59 -2.46
N ALA A 15 7.99 4.70 -2.17
CA ALA A 15 6.65 4.66 -1.59
C ALA A 15 5.65 3.94 -2.50
N ARG A 16 5.78 4.13 -3.81
CA ARG A 16 5.01 3.41 -4.84
C ARG A 16 5.21 1.90 -4.77
N ILE A 17 6.47 1.47 -4.75
CA ILE A 17 6.83 0.06 -4.68
C ILE A 17 6.29 -0.56 -3.39
N ILE A 18 6.46 0.10 -2.25
CA ILE A 18 5.95 -0.38 -0.96
C ILE A 18 4.43 -0.56 -1.00
N CYS A 19 3.68 0.41 -1.52
CA CYS A 19 2.22 0.31 -1.64
C CYS A 19 1.79 -0.86 -2.54
N ILE A 20 2.47 -1.06 -3.68
CA ILE A 20 2.15 -2.16 -4.62
C ILE A 20 2.47 -3.52 -4.00
N VAL A 21 3.62 -3.66 -3.32
CA VAL A 21 4.05 -4.91 -2.66
C VAL A 21 3.09 -5.27 -1.53
N LEU A 22 2.71 -4.31 -0.68
CA LEU A 22 1.73 -4.52 0.38
C LEU A 22 0.35 -4.88 -0.15
N GLY A 23 -0.10 -4.18 -1.20
CA GLY A 23 -1.37 -4.50 -1.85
C GLY A 23 -1.37 -5.93 -2.42
N SER A 24 -0.25 -6.36 -2.99
CA SER A 24 -0.09 -7.73 -3.49
C SER A 24 -0.08 -8.76 -2.35
N GLY A 25 0.58 -8.46 -1.23
CA GLY A 25 0.57 -9.31 -0.03
C GLY A 25 -0.82 -9.46 0.59
N LEU A 26 -1.59 -8.38 0.65
CA LEU A 26 -2.99 -8.43 1.10
C LEU A 26 -3.88 -9.19 0.11
N ALA A 27 -3.65 -9.10 -1.20
CA ALA A 27 -4.37 -9.90 -2.19
C ALA A 27 -4.08 -11.40 -2.03
N ALA A 28 -2.82 -11.77 -1.76
CA ALA A 28 -2.46 -13.15 -1.41
C ALA A 28 -3.11 -13.59 -0.09
N GLY A 29 -3.15 -12.71 0.91
CA GLY A 29 -3.87 -12.92 2.17
C GLY A 29 -5.38 -13.11 1.96
N ALA A 30 -6.01 -12.34 1.06
CA ALA A 30 -7.40 -12.50 0.68
C ALA A 30 -7.65 -13.85 0.00
N TRP A 31 -6.73 -14.31 -0.85
CA TRP A 31 -6.80 -15.63 -1.50
C TRP A 31 -6.72 -16.76 -0.48
N VAL A 32 -5.76 -16.70 0.45
CA VAL A 32 -5.61 -17.69 1.53
C VAL A 32 -6.82 -17.66 2.46
N ALA A 33 -7.32 -16.48 2.82
CA ALA A 33 -8.52 -16.31 3.61
C ALA A 33 -9.78 -16.78 2.87
N CYS A 34 -9.77 -16.83 1.53
CA CYS A 34 -10.82 -17.44 0.73
C CYS A 34 -10.75 -18.97 0.76
N ALA A 35 -9.54 -19.53 0.80
CA ALA A 35 -9.29 -20.96 0.87
C ALA A 35 -9.49 -21.57 2.26
N THR A 36 -9.37 -20.77 3.31
CA THR A 36 -9.66 -21.15 4.70
C THR A 36 -11.02 -20.58 5.09
N ASP A 37 -11.82 -21.24 5.93
CA ASP A 37 -13.17 -20.77 6.36
C ASP A 37 -13.11 -19.54 7.31
N VAL A 38 -12.34 -18.53 6.92
CA VAL A 38 -12.17 -17.27 7.64
C VAL A 38 -13.44 -16.44 7.46
N PRO A 39 -13.89 -15.71 8.51
CA PRO A 39 -15.05 -14.85 8.42
C PRO A 39 -15.02 -13.93 7.20
N LEU A 40 -16.16 -13.81 6.53
CA LEU A 40 -16.35 -13.01 5.31
C LEU A 40 -15.87 -11.56 5.47
N PHE A 41 -15.97 -11.01 6.69
CA PHE A 41 -15.43 -9.71 7.07
C PHE A 41 -13.91 -9.59 6.87
N ALA A 42 -13.13 -10.63 7.22
CA ALA A 42 -11.69 -10.62 7.04
C ALA A 42 -11.32 -10.67 5.55
N ARG A 43 -12.01 -11.49 4.75
CA ARG A 43 -11.82 -11.54 3.28
C ARG A 43 -12.05 -10.17 2.63
N LEU A 44 -13.11 -9.48 3.04
CA LEU A 44 -13.42 -8.13 2.56
C LEU A 44 -12.37 -7.11 3.01
N LEU A 45 -11.90 -7.17 4.27
CA LEU A 45 -10.81 -6.33 4.77
C LEU A 45 -9.53 -6.48 3.94
N PHE A 46 -9.13 -7.73 3.66
CA PHE A 46 -7.95 -8.00 2.84
C PHE A 46 -8.13 -7.53 1.39
N GLY A 47 -9.29 -7.77 0.78
CA GLY A 47 -9.58 -7.33 -0.59
C GLY A 47 -9.66 -5.80 -0.73
N VAL A 48 -10.35 -5.12 0.17
CA VAL A 48 -10.48 -3.65 0.20
C VAL A 48 -9.13 -3.01 0.51
N GLY A 49 -8.37 -3.56 1.47
CA GLY A 49 -7.02 -3.10 1.78
C GLY A 49 -6.06 -3.23 0.59
N ALA A 50 -6.11 -4.37 -0.13
CA ALA A 50 -5.32 -4.59 -1.33
C ALA A 50 -5.66 -3.57 -2.43
N ALA A 51 -6.95 -3.35 -2.69
CA ALA A 51 -7.41 -2.38 -3.69
C ALA A 51 -7.01 -0.94 -3.32
N ALA A 52 -7.20 -0.55 -2.05
CA ALA A 52 -6.84 0.78 -1.58
C ALA A 52 -5.34 1.05 -1.68
N LEU A 53 -4.49 0.09 -1.31
CA LEU A 53 -3.03 0.20 -1.43
C LEU A 53 -2.56 0.19 -2.89
N PHE A 54 -3.21 -0.57 -3.76
CA PHE A 54 -2.91 -0.57 -5.19
C PHE A 54 -3.27 0.78 -5.85
N VAL A 55 -4.45 1.33 -5.54
CA VAL A 55 -4.88 2.65 -6.02
C VAL A 55 -3.99 3.76 -5.44
N ALA A 56 -3.60 3.63 -4.16
CA ALA A 56 -2.66 4.55 -3.53
C ALA A 56 -1.29 4.52 -4.22
N GLY A 57 -0.75 3.34 -4.54
CA GLY A 57 0.50 3.19 -5.27
C GLY A 57 0.42 3.74 -6.70
N THR A 58 -0.67 3.51 -7.42
CA THR A 58 -0.75 3.82 -8.85
C THR A 58 -1.20 5.25 -9.14
N VAL A 59 -2.34 5.67 -8.58
CA VAL A 59 -3.05 6.90 -8.97
C VAL A 59 -2.91 8.02 -7.93
N ALA A 60 -2.68 7.70 -6.66
CA ALA A 60 -2.74 8.72 -5.61
C ALA A 60 -1.57 9.73 -5.67
N PRO A 61 -1.80 10.99 -5.26
CA PRO A 61 -0.77 12.00 -5.18
C PRO A 61 0.33 11.61 -4.17
N GLN A 62 1.56 12.04 -4.44
CA GLN A 62 2.77 11.72 -3.65
C GLN A 62 2.59 11.94 -2.13
N ARG A 63 1.87 12.99 -1.73
CA ARG A 63 1.60 13.30 -0.31
C ARG A 63 0.80 12.19 0.38
N VAL A 64 -0.16 11.59 -0.33
CA VAL A 64 -0.99 10.50 0.19
C VAL A 64 -0.13 9.24 0.33
N ARG A 65 0.67 8.90 -0.69
CA ARG A 65 1.60 7.75 -0.64
C ARG A 65 2.60 7.86 0.51
N MET A 66 3.22 9.01 0.68
CA MET A 66 4.19 9.25 1.75
C MET A 66 3.53 9.24 3.13
N GLY A 67 2.32 9.80 3.25
CA GLY A 67 1.55 9.71 4.48
C GLY A 67 1.19 8.28 4.86
N LEU A 68 0.82 7.47 3.86
CA LEU A 68 0.47 6.06 4.05
C LEU A 68 1.69 5.22 4.47
N VAL A 69 2.83 5.42 3.81
CA VAL A 69 4.10 4.75 4.17
C VAL A 69 4.61 5.20 5.54
N ALA A 70 4.46 6.48 5.89
CA ALA A 70 4.84 7.01 7.19
C ALA A 70 3.95 6.48 8.33
N TRP A 71 2.68 6.17 8.05
CA TRP A 71 1.75 5.56 8.99
C TRP A 71 1.96 4.05 9.16
N LEU A 72 2.46 3.37 8.13
CA LEU A 72 2.66 1.93 8.11
C LEU A 72 3.46 1.34 9.29
N PRO A 73 4.57 1.93 9.76
CA PRO A 73 5.31 1.39 10.91
C PRO A 73 4.61 1.58 12.26
N TRP A 74 3.51 2.35 12.31
CA TRP A 74 2.74 2.62 13.53
C TRP A 74 1.45 1.80 13.64
N VAL A 75 1.17 0.95 12.65
CA VAL A 75 0.06 -0.03 12.63
C VAL A 75 0.60 -1.40 13.01
#